data_AF-A0A2V8V5R0-F1
#
_entry.id   AF-A0A2V8V5R0-F1
#
_cell.length_a   1.000
_cell.length_b   1.000
_cell.length_c   1.000
_cell.angle_alpha   90.00
_cell.angle_beta   90.00
_cell.angle_gamma   90.00
#
_symmetry.space_group_name_H-M   'P 1'
#
loop_
_entity.id
_entity.type
_entity.pdbx_description
1 polymer ?
#
loop_
_entity_poly.entity_id
_entity_poly.type
_entity_poly.pdbx_seq_one_letter_code
_entity_poly.pdbx_strand_id
1 'polypeptide(L)'
;MDNGQQDTVRKPSGDALIPQTDTANSENAPAYALAPKQALAQYAATGCFGRTFYATADEQLTRVLELCAAVDAEFVARVAIYSRTYSFMKDMPALLCAWLSARDARLHGPVFARVIDNTRMLRTDVQILRSGVVGRKSLGSAPKRLVREWLASRDEHALFSSSAGQSPSLSDVKMVHPKPTGPKREAFYGSMIGRSYDANALPKLVMQFEQFKAGEALHVPDLPFMLLSALPLSQKDWVEIAKNAAWQTTRMNLNTFARHGVFETDGLASLIAARLRNAREIQRARIFPYQLLTAYQNCDAAVPQEVRDSAGVR
;
A
#
# COMPACT_ATOMS: atom_id res chain seq x y z
N MET A 1 -17.37 -57.08 -60.22
CA MET A 1 -18.29 -56.42 -59.28
C MET A 1 -17.89 -56.94 -57.91
N ASP A 2 -17.00 -56.22 -57.23
CA ASP A 2 -17.35 -55.16 -56.25
C ASP A 2 -17.57 -55.79 -54.86
N ASN A 3 -16.96 -55.38 -53.76
CA ASN A 3 -15.78 -54.57 -53.49
C ASN A 3 -15.27 -55.00 -52.10
N GLY A 4 -13.96 -54.93 -51.90
CA GLY A 4 -13.31 -55.34 -50.66
C GLY A 4 -13.73 -54.48 -49.48
N GLN A 5 -14.09 -55.13 -48.38
CA GLN A 5 -14.40 -54.52 -47.11
C GLN A 5 -13.07 -54.12 -46.44
N GLN A 6 -12.63 -52.89 -46.69
CA GLN A 6 -11.51 -52.29 -45.96
C GLN A 6 -12.01 -51.75 -44.63
N ASP A 7 -11.60 -52.44 -43.56
CA ASP A 7 -11.58 -51.93 -42.20
C ASP A 7 -10.82 -50.60 -42.15
N THR A 8 -11.55 -49.50 -42.12
CA THR A 8 -10.99 -48.19 -41.78
C THR A 8 -11.01 -48.04 -40.27
N VAL A 9 -9.97 -48.60 -39.63
CA VAL A 9 -9.58 -48.19 -38.27
C VAL A 9 -9.30 -46.69 -38.32
N ARG A 10 -10.26 -45.88 -37.84
CA ARG A 10 -10.07 -44.46 -37.60
C ARG A 10 -8.92 -44.32 -36.61
N LYS A 11 -7.72 -44.01 -37.11
CA LYS A 11 -6.63 -43.50 -36.27
C LYS A 11 -7.16 -42.28 -35.51
N PRO A 12 -6.98 -42.19 -34.17
CA PRO A 12 -7.27 -40.94 -33.48
C PRO A 12 -6.36 -39.88 -34.10
N SER A 13 -6.97 -38.89 -34.73
CA SER A 13 -6.27 -37.70 -35.23
C SER A 13 -5.55 -37.05 -34.06
N GLY A 14 -4.29 -36.68 -34.24
CA GLY A 14 -3.40 -36.13 -33.22
C GLY A 14 -3.80 -34.76 -32.62
N ASP A 15 -5.07 -34.36 -32.76
CA ASP A 15 -5.65 -33.13 -32.22
C ASP A 15 -6.09 -33.25 -30.75
N ALA A 16 -6.03 -34.44 -30.16
CA ALA A 16 -6.50 -34.68 -28.78
C ALA A 16 -5.56 -34.15 -27.66
N LEU A 17 -4.47 -33.46 -28.01
CA LEU A 17 -3.47 -32.98 -27.03
C LEU A 17 -3.68 -31.53 -26.57
N ILE A 18 -4.47 -30.74 -27.30
CA ILE A 18 -4.75 -29.35 -26.94
C ILE A 18 -6.24 -29.25 -26.56
N PRO A 19 -6.58 -28.89 -25.31
CA PRO A 19 -7.97 -28.74 -24.90
C PRO A 19 -8.68 -27.73 -25.80
N GLN A 20 -9.97 -27.90 -26.06
CA GLN A 20 -10.72 -26.89 -26.80
C GLN A 20 -10.80 -25.59 -25.99
N THR A 21 -10.67 -24.46 -26.67
CA THR A 21 -10.88 -23.13 -26.09
C THR A 21 -12.33 -22.97 -25.63
N ASP A 22 -12.53 -22.37 -24.46
CA ASP A 22 -13.84 -22.25 -23.79
C ASP A 22 -14.28 -20.80 -23.57
N THR A 23 -13.49 -19.82 -24.04
CA THR A 23 -13.84 -18.39 -24.01
C THR A 23 -13.19 -17.64 -25.17
N ALA A 24 -13.50 -16.35 -25.30
CA ALA A 24 -12.77 -15.41 -26.15
C ALA A 24 -12.01 -14.38 -25.30
N ASN A 25 -10.92 -13.82 -25.83
CA ASN A 25 -10.19 -12.71 -25.21
C ASN A 25 -10.81 -11.34 -25.58
N SER A 26 -10.21 -10.24 -25.13
CA SER A 26 -10.68 -8.87 -25.40
C SER A 26 -10.71 -8.47 -26.89
N GLU A 27 -10.05 -9.23 -27.77
CA GLU A 27 -10.05 -9.05 -29.23
C GLU A 27 -10.94 -10.09 -29.94
N ASN A 28 -11.81 -10.78 -29.19
CA ASN A 28 -12.68 -11.87 -29.66
C ASN A 28 -11.95 -13.09 -30.25
N ALA A 29 -10.67 -13.28 -29.95
CA ALA A 29 -9.93 -14.47 -30.37
C ALA A 29 -10.13 -15.64 -29.38
N PRO A 30 -10.14 -16.91 -29.85
CA PRO A 30 -10.29 -18.09 -28.99
C PRO A 30 -9.24 -18.14 -27.86
N ALA A 31 -9.69 -18.43 -26.64
CA ALA A 31 -8.86 -18.42 -25.43
C ALA A 31 -9.36 -19.43 -24.38
N TYR A 32 -8.62 -19.54 -23.28
CA TYR A 32 -8.95 -20.39 -22.13
C TYR A 32 -9.34 -19.55 -20.92
N ALA A 33 -10.51 -19.83 -20.34
CA ALA A 33 -10.98 -19.16 -19.14
C ALA A 33 -10.18 -19.63 -17.93
N LEU A 34 -9.70 -18.68 -17.14
CA LEU A 34 -9.15 -19.00 -15.83
C LEU A 34 -10.29 -19.40 -14.89
N ALA A 35 -10.10 -20.51 -14.16
CA ALA A 35 -11.04 -20.89 -13.11
C ALA A 35 -11.16 -19.75 -12.07
N PRO A 36 -12.33 -19.52 -11.43
CA PRO A 36 -12.54 -18.37 -10.55
C PRO A 36 -11.47 -18.21 -9.45
N LYS A 37 -11.05 -19.31 -8.82
CA LYS A 37 -9.96 -19.30 -7.82
C LYS A 37 -8.62 -18.86 -8.41
N GLN A 38 -8.29 -19.30 -9.63
CA GLN A 38 -7.06 -18.91 -10.32
C GLN A 38 -7.10 -17.44 -10.76
N ALA A 39 -8.22 -17.00 -11.34
CA ALA A 39 -8.42 -15.62 -11.75
C ALA A 39 -8.30 -14.67 -10.56
N LEU A 40 -8.98 -14.96 -9.44
CA LEU A 40 -8.91 -14.12 -8.23
C LEU A 40 -7.48 -14.05 -7.68
N ALA A 41 -6.77 -15.19 -7.65
CA ALA A 41 -5.38 -15.21 -7.20
C ALA A 41 -4.45 -14.39 -8.11
N GLN A 42 -4.65 -14.44 -9.43
CA GLN A 42 -3.90 -13.65 -10.40
C GLN A 42 -4.14 -12.15 -10.17
N TYR A 43 -5.40 -11.71 -10.15
CA TYR A 43 -5.75 -10.32 -9.83
C TYR A 43 -5.14 -9.89 -8.51
N ALA A 44 -5.17 -10.75 -7.49
CA ALA A 44 -4.68 -10.36 -6.19
C ALA A 44 -3.15 -10.30 -6.06
N ALA A 45 -2.42 -11.02 -6.91
CA ALA A 45 -0.96 -10.99 -6.93
C ALA A 45 -0.39 -9.87 -7.81
N THR A 46 -1.11 -9.46 -8.85
CA THR A 46 -0.58 -8.55 -9.89
C THR A 46 -1.40 -7.27 -10.10
N GLY A 47 -2.62 -7.21 -9.57
CA GLY A 47 -3.56 -6.12 -9.81
C GLY A 47 -3.27 -4.89 -8.95
N CYS A 48 -2.99 -3.77 -9.62
CA CYS A 48 -3.24 -2.44 -9.09
C CYS A 48 -4.55 -1.97 -9.73
N PHE A 49 -5.54 -1.48 -8.97
CA PHE A 49 -6.81 -0.95 -9.49
C PHE A 49 -6.61 0.34 -10.32
N GLY A 50 -5.84 0.24 -11.39
CA GLY A 50 -5.57 1.28 -12.36
C GLY A 50 -6.03 0.82 -13.74
N ARG A 51 -6.16 1.78 -14.65
CA ARG A 51 -6.47 1.48 -16.04
C ARG A 51 -5.35 0.63 -16.64
N THR A 52 -5.74 -0.46 -17.29
CA THR A 52 -4.90 -1.29 -18.16
C THR A 52 -5.26 -1.05 -19.62
N PHE A 53 -4.55 -1.70 -20.54
CA PHE A 53 -4.85 -1.60 -21.97
C PHE A 53 -6.30 -2.00 -22.30
N TYR A 54 -6.82 -3.03 -21.63
CA TYR A 54 -8.14 -3.62 -21.92
C TYR A 54 -9.24 -3.32 -20.90
N ALA A 55 -8.92 -2.74 -19.74
CA ALA A 55 -9.91 -2.53 -18.68
C ALA A 55 -9.63 -1.26 -17.87
N THR A 56 -10.70 -0.55 -17.54
CA THR A 56 -10.74 0.55 -16.59
C THR A 56 -10.62 0.07 -15.14
N ALA A 57 -10.38 0.99 -14.21
CA ALA A 57 -10.30 0.66 -12.79
C ALA A 57 -11.64 0.11 -12.24
N ASP A 58 -12.76 0.67 -12.68
CA ASP A 58 -14.10 0.26 -12.24
C ASP A 58 -14.49 -1.13 -12.77
N GLU A 59 -14.11 -1.45 -14.02
CA GLU A 59 -14.31 -2.79 -14.59
C GLU A 59 -13.48 -3.84 -13.83
N GLN A 60 -12.23 -3.52 -13.49
CA GLN A 60 -11.41 -4.43 -12.68
C GLN A 60 -11.98 -4.63 -11.28
N LEU A 61 -12.46 -3.56 -10.64
CA LEU A 61 -13.11 -3.65 -9.33
C LEU A 61 -14.35 -4.57 -9.41
N THR A 62 -15.20 -4.34 -10.40
CA THR A 62 -16.40 -5.15 -10.64
C THR A 62 -16.02 -6.62 -10.83
N ARG A 63 -15.02 -6.89 -11.68
CA ARG A 63 -14.54 -8.24 -11.93
C ARG A 63 -14.04 -8.95 -10.68
N VAL A 64 -13.28 -8.26 -9.83
CA VAL A 64 -12.80 -8.83 -8.57
C VAL A 64 -13.95 -9.16 -7.63
N LEU A 65 -14.96 -8.28 -7.53
CA LEU A 65 -16.14 -8.52 -6.69
C LEU A 65 -16.97 -9.73 -7.17
N GLU A 66 -17.14 -9.89 -8.48
CA GLU A 66 -17.75 -11.08 -9.09
C GLU A 66 -16.96 -12.35 -8.76
N LEU A 67 -15.64 -12.31 -8.92
CA LEU A 67 -14.76 -13.45 -8.61
C LEU A 67 -14.83 -13.83 -7.13
N CYS A 68 -14.93 -12.85 -6.23
CA CYS A 68 -15.12 -13.12 -4.82
C CYS A 68 -16.47 -13.78 -4.54
N ALA A 69 -17.54 -13.38 -5.25
CA ALA A 69 -18.86 -14.01 -5.13
C ALA A 69 -18.91 -15.44 -5.69
N ALA A 70 -18.01 -15.77 -6.63
CA ALA A 70 -17.92 -17.08 -7.27
C ALA A 70 -17.04 -18.10 -6.50
N VAL A 71 -16.48 -17.74 -5.34
CA VAL A 71 -15.59 -18.61 -4.55
C VAL A 71 -15.93 -18.56 -3.06
N ASP A 72 -15.47 -19.56 -2.32
CA ASP A 72 -15.69 -19.66 -0.88
C ASP A 72 -15.02 -18.51 -0.12
N ALA A 73 -15.68 -17.98 0.92
CA ALA A 73 -15.16 -16.89 1.74
C ALA A 73 -13.80 -17.21 2.39
N GLU A 74 -13.56 -18.48 2.74
CA GLU A 74 -12.26 -18.94 3.26
C GLU A 74 -11.13 -18.76 2.22
N PHE A 75 -11.44 -18.99 0.94
CA PHE A 75 -10.47 -18.77 -0.13
C PHE A 75 -10.16 -17.27 -0.27
N VAL A 76 -11.18 -16.41 -0.25
CA VAL A 76 -11.01 -14.94 -0.26
C VAL A 76 -10.13 -14.48 0.91
N ALA A 77 -10.37 -15.00 2.11
CA ALA A 77 -9.58 -14.70 3.30
C ALA A 77 -8.10 -15.08 3.13
N ARG A 78 -7.81 -16.26 2.60
CA ARG A 78 -6.44 -16.71 2.31
C ARG A 78 -5.76 -15.83 1.26
N VAL A 79 -6.46 -15.46 0.20
CA VAL A 79 -5.94 -14.59 -0.86
C VAL A 79 -5.65 -13.17 -0.34
N ALA A 80 -6.50 -12.63 0.54
CA ALA A 80 -6.26 -11.34 1.19
C ALA A 80 -4.96 -11.34 2.00
N ILE A 81 -4.76 -12.37 2.81
CA ILE A 81 -3.54 -12.52 3.61
C ILE A 81 -2.31 -12.72 2.70
N TYR A 82 -2.42 -13.57 1.68
CA TYR A 82 -1.31 -13.88 0.77
C TYR A 82 -0.86 -12.63 0.01
N SER A 83 -1.79 -11.90 -0.61
CA SER A 83 -1.48 -10.70 -1.40
C SER A 83 -0.84 -9.60 -0.55
N ARG A 84 -1.23 -9.46 0.72
CA ARG A 84 -0.55 -8.55 1.65
C ARG A 84 0.85 -9.04 2.05
N THR A 85 0.99 -10.34 2.34
CA THR A 85 2.20 -10.90 2.96
C THR A 85 3.33 -11.13 1.96
N TYR A 86 3.00 -11.62 0.76
CA TYR A 86 3.98 -12.09 -0.23
C TYR A 86 4.00 -11.25 -1.50
N SER A 87 2.84 -10.77 -1.94
CA SER A 87 2.75 -9.85 -3.07
C SER A 87 2.89 -8.38 -2.66
N PHE A 88 3.00 -8.07 -1.36
CA PHE A 88 3.14 -6.71 -0.80
C PHE A 88 2.09 -5.70 -1.32
N MET A 89 0.91 -6.20 -1.70
CA MET A 89 -0.19 -5.40 -2.22
C MET A 89 -0.86 -4.58 -1.12
N LYS A 90 -1.63 -3.58 -1.52
CA LYS A 90 -2.28 -2.62 -0.62
C LYS A 90 -3.79 -2.57 -0.84
N ASP A 91 -4.22 -2.07 -1.99
CA ASP A 91 -5.65 -1.81 -2.22
C ASP A 91 -6.45 -3.10 -2.38
N MET A 92 -5.88 -4.10 -3.07
CA MET A 92 -6.50 -5.42 -3.20
C MET A 92 -6.74 -6.12 -1.86
N PRO A 93 -5.73 -6.38 -1.00
CA PRO A 93 -5.99 -7.07 0.25
C PRO A 93 -6.94 -6.29 1.18
N ALA A 94 -6.92 -4.95 1.13
CA ALA A 94 -7.90 -4.13 1.83
C ALA A 94 -9.33 -4.34 1.28
N LEU A 95 -9.51 -4.40 -0.04
CA LEU A 95 -10.80 -4.70 -0.66
C LEU A 95 -11.33 -6.08 -0.23
N LEU A 96 -10.48 -7.11 -0.29
CA LEU A 96 -10.88 -8.47 0.07
C LEU A 96 -11.24 -8.57 1.57
N CYS A 97 -10.50 -7.86 2.43
CA CYS A 97 -10.83 -7.70 3.85
C CYS A 97 -12.19 -7.02 4.04
N ALA A 98 -12.41 -5.87 3.39
CA ALA A 98 -13.67 -5.13 3.44
C ALA A 98 -14.85 -5.95 2.89
N TRP A 99 -14.65 -6.75 1.84
CA TRP A 99 -15.66 -7.63 1.25
C TRP A 99 -16.14 -8.70 2.24
N LEU A 100 -15.22 -9.27 3.03
CA LEU A 100 -15.53 -10.25 4.09
C LEU A 100 -16.36 -9.63 5.20
N SER A 101 -16.21 -8.33 5.47
CA SER A 101 -16.94 -7.65 6.55
C SER A 101 -18.47 -7.73 6.43
N ALA A 102 -18.98 -7.85 5.18
CA ALA A 102 -20.40 -7.94 4.89
C ALA A 102 -20.90 -9.38 4.78
N ARG A 103 -20.00 -10.38 4.77
CA ARG A 103 -20.31 -11.77 4.38
C ARG A 103 -19.94 -12.81 5.42
N ASP A 104 -18.78 -12.67 6.04
CA ASP A 104 -18.32 -13.57 7.09
C ASP A 104 -17.58 -12.80 8.19
N ALA A 105 -18.30 -12.48 9.26
CA ALA A 105 -17.74 -11.77 10.41
C ALA A 105 -16.70 -12.61 11.18
N ARG A 106 -16.76 -13.95 11.11
CA ARG A 106 -15.79 -14.84 11.78
C ARG A 106 -14.44 -14.77 11.10
N LEU A 107 -14.43 -14.71 9.76
CA LEU A 107 -13.20 -14.57 8.97
C LEU A 107 -12.66 -13.15 8.93
N HIS A 108 -13.55 -12.14 8.92
CA HIS A 108 -13.16 -10.74 8.82
C HIS A 108 -12.19 -10.30 9.93
N GLY A 109 -12.45 -10.63 11.20
CA GLY A 109 -11.60 -10.21 12.32
C GLY A 109 -10.13 -10.69 12.20
N PRO A 110 -9.88 -12.00 12.05
CA PRO A 110 -8.53 -12.54 11.85
C PRO A 110 -7.84 -12.01 10.60
N VAL A 111 -8.56 -11.82 9.49
CA VAL A 111 -7.99 -11.25 8.25
C VAL A 111 -7.62 -9.79 8.47
N PHE A 112 -8.50 -9.00 9.07
CA PHE A 112 -8.25 -7.59 9.41
C PHE A 112 -6.97 -7.44 10.23
N ALA A 113 -6.79 -8.26 11.26
CA ALA A 113 -5.59 -8.22 12.12
C ALA A 113 -4.28 -8.48 11.36
N ARG A 114 -4.32 -9.27 10.28
CA ARG A 114 -3.14 -9.60 9.46
C ARG A 114 -2.94 -8.67 8.27
N VAL A 115 -4.01 -8.14 7.70
CA VAL A 115 -3.97 -7.32 6.50
C VAL A 115 -3.80 -5.84 6.83
N ILE A 116 -4.48 -5.38 7.87
CA ILE A 116 -4.51 -3.98 8.30
C ILE A 116 -3.38 -3.74 9.30
N ASP A 117 -2.15 -3.79 8.79
CA ASP A 117 -0.92 -3.73 9.59
C ASP A 117 -0.42 -2.29 9.86
N ASN A 118 -0.88 -1.30 9.10
CA ASN A 118 -0.50 0.10 9.25
C ASN A 118 -1.66 1.07 8.95
N THR A 119 -1.48 2.35 9.27
CA THR A 119 -2.53 3.38 9.12
C THR A 119 -2.95 3.59 7.67
N ARG A 120 -2.05 3.39 6.70
CA ARG A 120 -2.43 3.46 5.27
C ARG A 120 -3.42 2.36 4.94
N MET A 121 -3.15 1.11 5.35
CA MET A 121 -4.07 0.00 5.13
C MET A 121 -5.41 0.24 5.83
N LEU A 122 -5.39 0.75 7.07
CA LEU A 122 -6.60 1.07 7.83
C LEU A 122 -7.47 2.10 7.09
N ARG A 123 -6.82 3.14 6.55
CA ARG A 123 -7.47 4.20 5.79
C ARG A 123 -8.11 3.65 4.52
N THR A 124 -7.35 2.89 3.74
CA THR A 124 -7.84 2.27 2.51
C THR A 124 -9.05 1.38 2.79
N ASP A 125 -9.00 0.53 3.82
CA ASP A 125 -10.12 -0.33 4.22
C ASP A 125 -11.36 0.49 4.61
N VAL A 126 -11.19 1.52 5.44
CA VAL A 126 -12.27 2.44 5.82
C VAL A 126 -12.88 3.16 4.62
N GLN A 127 -12.05 3.64 3.68
CA GLN A 127 -12.53 4.28 2.46
C GLN A 127 -13.37 3.32 1.61
N ILE A 128 -12.90 2.08 1.43
CA ILE A 128 -13.61 1.05 0.70
C ILE A 128 -14.96 0.74 1.37
N LEU A 129 -14.98 0.54 2.68
CA LEU A 129 -16.21 0.30 3.46
C LEU A 129 -17.22 1.46 3.33
N ARG A 130 -16.76 2.71 3.21
CA ARG A 130 -17.65 3.87 3.08
C ARG A 130 -18.13 4.11 1.66
N SER A 131 -17.34 3.71 0.67
CA SER A 131 -17.69 3.90 -0.74
C SER A 131 -18.99 3.20 -1.14
N GLY A 132 -19.37 2.13 -0.42
CA GLY A 132 -20.53 1.31 -0.76
C GLY A 132 -20.22 0.17 -1.72
N VAL A 133 -19.02 0.11 -2.30
CA VAL A 133 -18.67 -0.87 -3.35
C VAL A 133 -18.75 -2.32 -2.88
N VAL A 134 -18.60 -2.58 -1.57
CA VAL A 134 -18.74 -3.91 -0.98
C VAL A 134 -20.16 -4.22 -0.46
N GLY A 135 -21.13 -3.34 -0.72
CA GLY A 135 -22.56 -3.54 -0.46
C GLY A 135 -23.13 -2.75 0.73
N ARG A 136 -22.30 -2.07 1.54
CA ARG A 136 -22.75 -1.17 2.62
C ARG A 136 -22.04 0.17 2.52
N LYS A 137 -22.79 1.26 2.64
CA LYS A 137 -22.28 2.64 2.60
C LYS A 137 -22.01 3.22 4.01
N SER A 138 -21.67 2.35 4.96
CA SER A 138 -21.43 2.70 6.36
C SER A 138 -20.55 1.68 7.07
N LEU A 139 -19.87 2.10 8.14
CA LEU A 139 -19.19 1.17 9.05
C LEU A 139 -20.21 0.53 9.99
N GLY A 140 -20.49 -0.76 9.78
CA GLY A 140 -21.23 -1.57 10.74
C GLY A 140 -20.52 -1.71 12.08
N SER A 141 -21.22 -2.20 13.10
CA SER A 141 -20.72 -2.28 14.48
C SER A 141 -19.43 -3.10 14.60
N ALA A 142 -19.29 -4.22 13.88
CA ALA A 142 -18.11 -5.07 13.94
C ALA A 142 -16.86 -4.42 13.30
N PRO A 143 -16.88 -3.93 12.04
CA PRO A 143 -15.76 -3.15 11.49
C PRO A 143 -15.41 -1.92 12.34
N LYS A 144 -16.41 -1.18 12.83
CA LYS A 144 -16.18 -0.02 13.71
C LYS A 144 -15.45 -0.40 15.00
N ARG A 145 -15.79 -1.55 15.59
CA ARG A 145 -15.10 -2.08 16.77
C ARG A 145 -13.64 -2.44 16.45
N LEU A 146 -13.38 -3.14 15.35
CA LEU A 146 -12.01 -3.50 14.94
C LEU A 146 -11.13 -2.26 14.71
N VAL A 147 -11.65 -1.23 14.04
CA VAL A 147 -10.92 0.03 13.85
C VAL A 147 -10.60 0.71 15.19
N ARG A 148 -11.53 0.70 16.16
CA ARG A 148 -11.28 1.25 17.50
C ARG A 148 -10.21 0.47 18.27
N GLU A 149 -10.29 -0.87 18.25
CA GLU A 149 -9.30 -1.75 18.87
C GLU A 149 -7.92 -1.57 18.23
N TRP A 150 -7.89 -1.42 16.91
CA TRP A 150 -6.67 -1.10 16.17
C TRP A 150 -6.07 0.20 16.68
N LEU A 151 -6.82 1.30 16.74
CA LEU A 151 -6.31 2.59 17.22
C LEU A 151 -5.87 2.56 18.69
N ALA A 152 -6.64 1.87 19.54
CA ALA A 152 -6.35 1.77 20.97
C ALA A 152 -5.07 0.98 21.28
N SER A 153 -4.71 0.02 20.43
CA SER A 153 -3.52 -0.83 20.62
C SER A 153 -2.22 -0.21 20.11
N ARG A 154 -2.25 0.98 19.49
CA ARG A 154 -1.04 1.70 19.06
C ARG A 154 -0.77 2.88 19.98
N ASP A 155 0.50 3.16 20.21
CA ASP A 155 0.92 4.36 20.95
C ASP A 155 0.73 5.64 20.11
N GLU A 156 0.84 6.80 20.75
CA GLU A 156 0.69 8.09 20.07
C GLU A 156 1.78 8.31 19.02
N HIS A 157 2.96 7.72 19.21
CA HIS A 157 4.08 7.86 18.27
C HIS A 157 3.80 7.18 16.94
N ALA A 158 3.36 5.93 16.95
CA ALA A 158 2.98 5.19 15.76
C ALA A 158 1.81 5.85 15.03
N LEU A 159 0.82 6.35 15.79
CA LEU A 159 -0.33 7.06 15.21
C LEU A 159 0.08 8.37 14.55
N PHE A 160 0.87 9.20 15.24
CA PHE A 160 1.33 10.48 14.70
C PHE A 160 2.26 10.31 13.50
N SER A 161 3.21 9.39 13.60
CA SER A 161 4.15 9.10 12.51
C SER A 161 3.42 8.65 11.23
N SER A 162 2.27 8.01 11.39
CA SER A 162 1.47 7.54 10.27
C SER A 162 0.34 8.51 9.87
N SER A 163 0.34 9.72 10.44
CA SER A 163 -0.71 10.72 10.23
C SER A 163 -0.56 11.48 8.92
N ALA A 164 0.67 11.60 8.41
CA ALA A 164 0.99 12.32 7.19
C ALA A 164 0.50 11.62 5.91
N GLY A 165 0.16 12.42 4.90
CA GLY A 165 -0.15 11.97 3.54
C GLY A 165 -1.52 12.40 3.02
N GLN A 166 -1.88 11.84 1.86
CA GLN A 166 -3.10 12.17 1.13
C GLN A 166 -4.38 11.82 1.89
N SER A 167 -5.41 12.61 1.60
CA SER A 167 -6.77 12.46 2.09
C SER A 167 -7.29 11.04 1.91
N PRO A 168 -7.89 10.48 2.96
CA PRO A 168 -8.21 11.12 4.23
C PRO A 168 -7.04 11.17 5.21
N SER A 169 -6.91 12.26 5.97
CA SER A 169 -5.98 12.37 7.09
C SER A 169 -6.46 11.56 8.30
N LEU A 170 -5.76 11.61 9.45
CA LEU A 170 -6.31 11.13 10.74
C LEU A 170 -7.66 11.80 11.11
N SER A 171 -8.15 12.78 10.35
CA SER A 171 -9.54 13.21 10.41
C SER A 171 -10.54 12.05 10.24
N ASP A 172 -10.22 10.99 9.49
CA ASP A 172 -11.09 9.80 9.39
C ASP A 172 -11.15 8.98 10.69
N VAL A 173 -10.17 9.13 11.58
CA VAL A 173 -10.22 8.58 12.94
C VAL A 173 -11.29 9.27 13.78
N LYS A 174 -11.67 10.53 13.47
CA LYS A 174 -12.81 11.21 14.12
C LYS A 174 -14.09 10.37 14.00
N MET A 175 -14.29 9.71 12.86
CA MET A 175 -15.52 9.01 12.52
C MET A 175 -15.78 7.78 13.42
N VAL A 176 -14.73 7.12 13.91
CA VAL A 176 -14.92 6.00 14.84
C VAL A 176 -15.03 6.45 16.29
N HIS A 177 -14.82 7.73 16.58
CA HIS A 177 -14.86 8.32 17.92
C HIS A 177 -14.10 7.44 18.92
N PRO A 178 -12.76 7.26 18.76
CA PRO A 178 -12.00 6.44 19.68
C PRO A 178 -12.07 7.07 21.07
N LYS A 179 -12.40 6.27 22.08
CA LYS A 179 -12.36 6.71 23.47
C LYS A 179 -10.89 6.82 23.90
N PRO A 180 -10.42 7.97 24.41
CA PRO A 180 -9.07 8.07 24.92
C PRO A 180 -8.92 7.15 26.14
N THR A 181 -7.76 6.51 26.26
CA THR A 181 -7.43 5.60 27.38
C THR A 181 -6.82 6.32 28.58
N GLY A 182 -6.54 7.63 28.47
CA GLY A 182 -6.02 8.48 29.53
C GLY A 182 -5.68 9.89 29.05
N PRO A 183 -5.18 10.77 29.93
CA PRO A 183 -4.98 12.20 29.65
C PRO A 183 -4.04 12.45 28.46
N LYS A 184 -2.96 11.67 28.34
CA LYS A 184 -2.02 11.78 27.22
C LYS A 184 -2.69 11.50 25.87
N ARG A 185 -3.51 10.45 25.79
CA ARG A 185 -4.24 10.07 24.57
C ARG A 185 -5.35 11.08 24.25
N GLU A 186 -6.01 11.61 25.27
CA GLU A 186 -6.99 12.67 25.14
C GLU A 186 -6.36 13.93 24.56
N ALA A 187 -5.22 14.38 25.12
CA ALA A 187 -4.49 15.53 24.61
C ALA A 187 -3.99 15.32 23.17
N PHE A 188 -3.48 14.12 22.88
CA PHE A 188 -3.09 13.73 21.51
C PHE A 188 -4.26 13.82 20.52
N TYR A 189 -5.42 13.26 20.86
CA TYR A 189 -6.58 13.35 19.97
C TYR A 189 -7.07 14.79 19.85
N GLY A 190 -7.13 15.54 20.95
CA GLY A 190 -7.52 16.95 20.97
C GLY A 190 -6.66 17.80 20.02
N SER A 191 -5.33 17.68 20.10
CA SER A 191 -4.42 18.41 19.22
C SER A 191 -4.60 18.04 17.75
N MET A 192 -4.68 16.74 17.44
CA MET A 192 -4.82 16.25 16.07
C MET A 192 -6.13 16.68 15.39
N ILE A 193 -7.18 16.95 16.17
CA ILE A 193 -8.51 17.28 15.63
C ILE A 193 -8.89 18.76 15.77
N GLY A 194 -7.99 19.59 16.32
CA GLY A 194 -8.21 21.02 16.54
C GLY A 194 -9.18 21.33 17.67
N ARG A 195 -9.20 20.52 18.74
CA ARG A 195 -9.98 20.78 19.97
C ARG A 195 -9.05 21.22 21.09
N SER A 196 -9.61 21.81 22.15
CA SER A 196 -8.86 22.11 23.37
C SER A 196 -8.24 20.83 23.97
N TYR A 197 -7.04 20.95 24.51
CA TYR A 197 -6.30 19.87 25.15
C TYR A 197 -5.40 20.41 26.28
N ASP A 198 -5.03 19.54 27.22
CA ASP A 198 -4.00 19.84 28.21
C ASP A 198 -2.61 19.76 27.59
N ALA A 199 -1.93 20.90 27.49
CA ALA A 199 -0.58 20.98 26.93
C ALA A 199 0.46 20.17 27.72
N ASN A 200 0.26 19.98 29.03
CA ASN A 200 1.19 19.21 29.87
C ASN A 200 1.11 17.70 29.61
N ALA A 201 -0.03 17.23 29.09
CA ALA A 201 -0.25 15.85 28.72
C ALA A 201 0.11 15.54 27.27
N LEU A 202 0.51 16.55 26.48
CA LEU A 202 0.77 16.38 25.05
C LEU A 202 1.99 15.47 24.82
N PRO A 203 1.95 14.51 23.87
CA PRO A 203 3.11 13.67 23.59
C PRO A 203 4.30 14.51 23.10
N LYS A 204 5.49 14.21 23.64
CA LYS A 204 6.75 14.93 23.34
C LYS A 204 6.99 15.15 21.85
N LEU A 205 6.72 14.15 21.02
CA LEU A 205 6.92 14.24 19.57
C LEU A 205 6.02 15.30 18.90
N VAL A 206 4.81 15.50 19.41
CA VAL A 206 3.87 16.50 18.87
C VAL A 206 4.34 17.88 19.31
N MET A 207 4.78 18.02 20.57
CA MET A 207 5.40 19.25 21.05
C MET A 207 6.64 19.63 20.23
N GLN A 208 7.56 18.68 20.00
CA GLN A 208 8.76 18.88 19.19
C GLN A 208 8.43 19.26 17.75
N PHE A 209 7.40 18.64 17.15
CA PHE A 209 6.94 19.00 15.82
C PHE A 209 6.42 20.44 15.77
N GLU A 210 5.55 20.84 16.70
CA GLU A 210 5.00 22.20 16.71
C GLU A 210 6.08 23.25 17.03
N GLN A 211 7.02 22.95 17.93
CA GLN A 211 8.19 23.82 18.20
C GLN A 211 9.08 23.99 16.98
N PHE A 212 9.39 22.89 16.28
CA PHE A 212 10.19 22.94 15.06
C PHE A 212 9.48 23.73 13.96
N LYS A 213 8.17 23.51 13.79
CA LYS A 213 7.32 24.26 12.85
C LYS A 213 7.24 25.76 13.20
N ALA A 214 7.29 26.12 14.48
CA ALA A 214 7.33 27.51 14.94
C ALA A 214 8.71 28.17 14.81
N GLY A 215 9.77 27.41 14.45
CA GLY A 215 11.15 27.90 14.39
C GLY A 215 11.84 27.99 15.76
N GLU A 216 11.27 27.39 16.80
CA GLU A 216 11.79 27.42 18.17
C GLU A 216 12.80 26.29 18.44
N ALA A 217 12.81 25.24 17.60
CA ALA A 217 13.74 24.12 17.73
C ALA A 217 14.90 24.23 16.72
N LEU A 218 16.12 23.99 17.20
CA LEU A 218 17.36 24.05 16.40
C LEU A 218 17.69 22.75 15.66
N HIS A 219 17.01 21.66 15.99
CA HIS A 219 17.29 20.32 15.47
C HIS A 219 16.03 19.74 14.82
N VAL A 220 16.21 19.05 13.70
CA VAL A 220 15.14 18.31 13.02
C VAL A 220 14.67 17.19 13.94
N PRO A 221 13.38 17.14 14.31
CA PRO A 221 12.86 16.05 15.13
C PRO A 221 12.83 14.73 14.35
N ASP A 222 12.97 13.60 15.05
CA ASP A 222 12.88 12.25 14.47
C ASP A 222 11.42 11.93 14.11
N LEU A 223 10.99 12.45 12.96
CA LEU A 223 9.64 12.35 12.44
C LEU A 223 9.64 11.90 10.98
N PRO A 224 8.54 11.28 10.52
CA PRO A 224 8.41 10.89 9.12
C PRO A 224 8.64 12.06 8.18
N PHE A 225 9.38 11.78 7.12
CA PHE A 225 9.69 12.71 6.02
C PHE A 225 8.49 13.54 5.57
N MET A 226 7.32 12.91 5.37
CA MET A 226 6.13 13.59 4.87
C MET A 226 5.60 14.70 5.79
N LEU A 227 5.85 14.62 7.11
CA LEU A 227 5.52 15.71 8.05
C LEU A 227 6.52 16.84 7.92
N LEU A 228 7.81 16.50 7.86
CA LEU A 228 8.91 17.47 7.82
C LEU A 228 8.96 18.23 6.49
N SER A 229 8.83 17.53 5.36
CA SER A 229 8.94 18.09 4.02
C SER A 229 7.84 19.08 3.64
N ALA A 230 6.79 19.19 4.47
CA ALA A 230 5.71 20.16 4.30
C ALA A 230 6.02 21.52 4.96
N LEU A 231 7.10 21.60 5.74
CA LEU A 231 7.51 22.80 6.47
C LEU A 231 8.45 23.67 5.61
N PRO A 232 8.56 24.98 5.92
CA PRO A 232 9.58 25.84 5.32
C PRO A 232 10.96 25.48 5.88
N LEU A 233 11.63 24.52 5.25
CA LEU A 233 12.91 23.96 5.69
C LEU A 233 14.11 24.70 5.08
N SER A 234 15.17 24.90 5.87
CA SER A 234 16.48 25.35 5.37
C SER A 234 17.24 24.21 4.69
N GLN A 235 18.30 24.53 3.93
CA GLN A 235 19.20 23.52 3.36
C GLN A 235 19.80 22.62 4.45
N LYS A 236 20.17 23.19 5.61
CA LYS A 236 20.70 22.43 6.75
C LYS A 236 19.69 21.38 7.25
N ASP A 237 18.42 21.73 7.31
CA ASP A 237 17.36 20.80 7.72
C ASP A 237 17.19 19.68 6.69
N TRP A 238 17.21 20.01 5.40
CA TRP A 238 17.16 19.02 4.32
C TRP A 238 18.34 18.05 4.34
N VAL A 239 19.54 18.54 4.63
CA VAL A 239 20.74 17.72 4.81
C VAL A 239 20.55 16.75 5.98
N GLU A 240 20.05 17.23 7.12
CA GLU A 240 19.81 16.39 8.29
C GLU A 240 18.74 15.33 8.03
N ILE A 241 17.65 15.71 7.35
CA ILE A 241 16.61 14.78 6.90
C ILE A 241 17.21 13.72 5.98
N ALA A 242 18.05 14.10 5.01
CA ALA A 242 18.65 13.16 4.07
C ALA A 242 19.65 12.19 4.72
N LYS A 243 20.36 12.62 5.77
CA LYS A 243 21.23 11.75 6.59
C LYS A 243 20.45 10.69 7.35
N ASN A 244 19.29 11.06 7.89
CA ASN A 244 18.48 10.18 8.73
C ASN A 244 17.37 9.44 7.96
N ALA A 245 17.18 9.76 6.68
CA ALA A 245 16.14 9.15 5.86
C ALA A 245 16.30 7.63 5.71
N ALA A 246 15.20 6.90 5.93
CA ALA A 246 15.11 5.48 5.60
C ALA A 246 15.34 5.25 4.09
N TRP A 247 15.70 4.00 3.74
CA TRP A 247 16.04 3.62 2.37
C TRP A 247 14.95 3.99 1.35
N GLN A 248 13.69 3.64 1.65
CA GLN A 248 12.56 3.91 0.73
C GLN A 248 12.31 5.42 0.56
N THR A 249 12.41 6.19 1.64
CA THR A 249 12.31 7.65 1.59
C THR A 249 13.42 8.24 0.74
N THR A 250 14.64 7.76 0.91
CA THR A 250 15.81 8.19 0.14
C THR A 250 15.57 8.01 -1.36
N ARG A 251 15.22 6.79 -1.77
CA ARG A 251 14.97 6.45 -3.17
C ARG A 251 13.86 7.30 -3.80
N MET A 252 12.78 7.54 -3.07
CA MET A 252 11.62 8.28 -3.59
C MET A 252 11.84 9.80 -3.70
N ASN A 253 12.89 10.35 -3.11
CA ASN A 253 13.07 11.80 -2.96
C ASN A 253 14.41 12.33 -3.47
N LEU A 254 15.12 11.59 -4.32
CA LEU A 254 16.42 12.01 -4.86
C LEU A 254 16.37 13.38 -5.55
N ASN A 255 15.38 13.60 -6.42
CA ASN A 255 15.23 14.91 -7.08
C ASN A 255 14.82 16.01 -6.09
N THR A 256 14.05 15.68 -5.05
CA THR A 256 13.71 16.65 -3.98
C THR A 256 14.97 17.05 -3.22
N PHE A 257 15.82 16.09 -2.86
CA PHE A 257 17.10 16.38 -2.20
C PHE A 257 18.02 17.22 -3.09
N ALA A 258 18.07 16.96 -4.40
CA ALA A 258 18.81 17.80 -5.34
C ALA A 258 18.28 19.24 -5.39
N ARG A 259 16.96 19.42 -5.51
CA ARG A 259 16.32 20.76 -5.54
C ARG A 259 16.58 21.59 -4.29
N HIS A 260 16.84 20.95 -3.16
CA HIS A 260 17.12 21.61 -1.89
C HIS A 260 18.62 21.61 -1.53
N GLY A 261 19.51 21.38 -2.49
CA GLY A 261 20.96 21.54 -2.31
C GLY A 261 21.60 20.50 -1.39
N VAL A 262 20.96 19.35 -1.13
CA VAL A 262 21.52 18.31 -0.24
C VAL A 262 22.86 17.79 -0.75
N PHE A 263 23.01 17.68 -2.07
CA PHE A 263 24.21 17.16 -2.72
C PHE A 263 25.34 18.20 -2.84
N GLU A 264 25.11 19.45 -2.40
CA GLU A 264 26.17 20.46 -2.28
C GLU A 264 27.01 20.28 -1.01
N THR A 265 26.54 19.45 -0.07
CA THR A 265 27.30 19.13 1.16
C THR A 265 28.22 17.94 0.90
N ASP A 266 29.50 18.11 1.22
CA ASP A 266 30.52 17.08 1.04
C ASP A 266 30.14 15.75 1.72
N GLY A 267 30.33 14.66 0.98
CA GLY A 267 30.09 13.28 1.44
C GLY A 267 28.62 12.82 1.46
N LEU A 268 27.64 13.71 1.27
CA LEU A 268 26.22 13.33 1.28
C LEU A 268 25.85 12.43 0.09
N ALA A 269 26.41 12.72 -1.09
CA ALA A 269 26.20 11.90 -2.28
C ALA A 269 26.69 10.46 -2.05
N SER A 270 27.89 10.29 -1.48
CA SER A 270 28.46 8.97 -1.20
C SER A 270 27.71 8.23 -0.09
N LEU A 271 27.25 8.94 0.94
CA LEU A 271 26.41 8.38 2.00
C LEU A 271 25.08 7.85 1.44
N ILE A 272 24.42 8.63 0.59
CA ILE A 272 23.16 8.25 -0.06
C ILE A 272 23.38 7.08 -1.02
N ALA A 273 24.44 7.11 -1.83
CA ALA A 273 24.81 6.02 -2.73
C ALA A 273 25.06 4.71 -1.96
N ALA A 274 25.81 4.77 -0.85
CA ALA A 274 26.06 3.61 0.01
C ALA A 274 24.78 3.05 0.63
N ARG A 275 23.86 3.92 1.07
CA ARG A 275 22.54 3.50 1.55
C ARG A 275 21.77 2.78 0.45
N LEU A 276 21.70 3.34 -0.75
CA LEU A 276 20.95 2.77 -1.86
C LEU A 276 21.47 1.40 -2.30
N ARG A 277 22.80 1.16 -2.24
CA ARG A 277 23.44 -0.13 -2.54
C ARG A 277 23.34 -1.17 -1.41
N ASN A 278 22.81 -0.81 -0.25
CA ASN A 278 22.78 -1.73 0.89
C ASN A 278 21.74 -2.84 0.69
N ALA A 279 22.22 -4.07 0.41
CA ALA A 279 21.38 -5.23 0.16
C ALA A 279 20.39 -5.57 1.30
N ARG A 280 20.78 -5.35 2.56
CA ARG A 280 19.89 -5.60 3.71
C ARG A 280 18.75 -4.60 3.76
N GLU A 281 19.03 -3.33 3.46
CA GLU A 281 18.02 -2.28 3.42
C GLU A 281 17.07 -2.46 2.23
N ILE A 282 17.59 -2.86 1.06
CA ILE A 282 16.78 -3.23 -0.12
C ILE A 282 15.80 -4.37 0.24
N GLN A 283 16.31 -5.43 0.86
CA GLN A 283 15.49 -6.59 1.25
C GLN A 283 14.42 -6.20 2.28
N ARG A 284 14.78 -5.39 3.27
CA ARG A 284 13.85 -4.87 4.29
C ARG A 284 12.76 -3.98 3.69
N ALA A 285 13.10 -3.18 2.67
CA ALA A 285 12.17 -2.28 2.00
C ALA A 285 11.11 -3.02 1.14
N ARG A 286 11.32 -4.32 0.85
CA ARG A 286 10.39 -5.18 0.09
C ARG A 286 9.98 -4.56 -1.25
N ILE A 287 10.96 -3.94 -1.91
CA ILE A 287 10.75 -3.29 -3.20
C ILE A 287 10.79 -4.27 -4.36
N PHE A 288 10.03 -3.96 -5.41
CA PHE A 288 10.07 -4.70 -6.65
C PHE A 288 11.17 -4.17 -7.58
N PRO A 289 11.78 -5.03 -8.42
CA PRO A 289 12.81 -4.61 -9.36
C PRO A 289 12.40 -3.45 -10.28
N TYR A 290 11.15 -3.44 -10.75
CA TYR A 290 10.66 -2.34 -11.60
C TYR A 290 10.69 -0.99 -10.89
N GLN A 291 10.55 -0.95 -9.57
CA GLN A 291 10.57 0.30 -8.82
C GLN A 291 11.98 0.90 -8.70
N LEU A 292 13.04 0.07 -8.77
CA LEU A 292 14.42 0.54 -8.91
C LEU A 292 14.64 1.12 -10.30
N LEU A 293 14.17 0.42 -11.34
CA LEU A 293 14.22 0.92 -12.71
C LEU A 293 13.51 2.27 -12.84
N THR A 294 12.30 2.40 -12.28
CA THR A 294 11.56 3.66 -12.25
C THR A 294 12.34 4.75 -11.51
N ALA A 295 12.95 4.44 -10.36
CA ALA A 295 13.75 5.43 -9.64
C ALA A 295 14.95 5.92 -10.46
N TYR A 296 15.67 5.01 -11.11
CA TYR A 296 16.78 5.33 -12.00
C TYR A 296 16.33 6.22 -13.17
N GLN A 297 15.24 5.85 -13.86
CA GLN A 297 14.72 6.58 -15.03
C GLN A 297 14.22 7.99 -14.70
N ASN A 298 13.70 8.20 -13.48
CA ASN A 298 13.18 9.49 -13.06
C ASN A 298 14.20 10.36 -12.33
N CYS A 299 15.46 9.94 -12.20
CA CYS A 299 16.49 10.78 -11.58
C CYS A 299 16.90 11.93 -12.52
N ASP A 300 16.79 13.16 -12.04
CA ASP A 300 17.14 14.34 -12.82
C ASP A 300 18.66 14.49 -12.99
N ALA A 301 19.09 15.34 -13.93
CA ALA A 301 20.50 15.67 -14.16
C ALA A 301 21.21 16.27 -12.93
N ALA A 302 20.47 16.91 -12.03
CA ALA A 302 20.97 17.50 -10.80
C ALA A 302 21.32 16.47 -9.71
N VAL A 303 20.90 15.21 -9.85
CA VAL A 303 21.29 14.13 -8.94
C VAL A 303 22.67 13.62 -9.36
N PRO A 304 23.67 13.55 -8.44
CA PRO A 304 25.00 13.07 -8.76
C PRO A 304 25.01 11.70 -9.43
N GLN A 305 25.90 11.50 -10.40
CA GLN A 305 25.98 10.25 -11.17
C GLN A 305 26.10 9.03 -10.27
N GLU A 306 26.97 9.08 -9.24
CA GLU A 306 27.16 7.97 -8.31
C GLU A 306 25.87 7.56 -7.58
N VAL A 307 24.97 8.51 -7.30
CA VAL A 307 23.68 8.27 -6.66
C VAL A 307 22.69 7.69 -7.67
N ARG A 308 22.66 8.22 -8.90
CA ARG A 308 21.80 7.69 -9.97
C ARG A 308 22.13 6.25 -10.27
N ASP A 309 23.42 5.93 -10.47
CA ASP A 309 23.87 4.56 -10.71
C ASP A 309 23.42 3.65 -9.57
N SER A 310 23.60 4.08 -8.32
CA SER A 310 23.20 3.35 -7.11
C SER A 310 21.69 3.09 -7.01
N ALA A 311 20.86 3.97 -7.57
CA ALA A 311 19.40 3.78 -7.58
C ALA A 311 18.95 2.70 -8.59
N GLY A 312 19.80 2.37 -9.57
CA GLY A 312 19.55 1.35 -10.60
C GLY A 312 20.28 0.02 -10.42
N VAL A 313 21.18 -0.10 -9.42
CA VAL A 313 21.98 -1.31 -9.23
C VAL A 313 21.10 -2.51 -8.84
N ARG A 314 21.34 -3.62 -9.55
CA ARG A 314 20.81 -4.97 -9.28
C ARG A 314 21.64 -5.68 -8.23
#